data_AF-A0AA95SBF5-F1
#
_entry.id   AF-A0AA95SBF5-F1
#
_cell.length_a   1.000
_cell.length_b   1.000
_cell.length_c   1.000
_cell.angle_alpha   90.00
_cell.angle_beta   90.00
_cell.angle_gamma   90.00
#
_symmetry.space_group_name_H-M   'P 1'
#
loop_
_entity.id
_entity.type
_entity.pdbx_description
1 polymer ?
#
loop_
_entity_poly.entity_id
_entity_poly.type
_entity_poly.pdbx_seq_one_letter_code
_entity_poly.pdbx_strand_id
1 'polypeptide(L)' 'MGGAIFEEFIKEVKKGRDEGREEGKHERILELAKKMIKRGDDDQTIIDFLEITNKELREIKLQINR' A
#
# COMPACT_ATOMS: atom_id res chain seq x y z
N MET A 1 -14.23 -4.18 -10.81
CA MET A 1 -14.41 -4.40 -9.36
C MET A 1 -13.15 -3.89 -8.67
N GLY A 2 -13.23 -2.97 -7.70
CA GLY A 2 -12.02 -2.47 -7.02
C GLY A 2 -12.19 -1.27 -6.07
N GLY A 3 -13.33 -0.58 -6.09
CA GLY A 3 -13.49 0.72 -5.41
C GLY A 3 -13.66 0.71 -3.88
N ALA A 4 -14.03 -0.40 -3.24
CA ALA A 4 -14.38 -0.38 -1.81
C ALA A 4 -13.14 -0.23 -0.89
N ILE A 5 -12.03 -0.89 -1.22
CA ILE A 5 -10.77 -0.78 -0.44
C ILE A 5 -10.10 0.59 -0.68
N PHE A 6 -10.37 1.19 -1.84
CA PHE A 6 -9.84 2.49 -2.27
C PHE A 6 -10.42 3.67 -1.46
N GLU A 7 -11.71 3.66 -1.18
CA GLU A 7 -12.34 4.75 -0.40
C GLU A 7 -11.95 4.74 1.08
N GLU A 8 -11.78 3.56 1.67
CA GLU A 8 -11.24 3.44 3.04
C GLU A 8 -9.79 3.92 3.14
N PHE A 9 -8.95 3.65 2.13
CA PHE A 9 -7.57 4.15 2.08
C PHE A 9 -7.50 5.68 2.08
N ILE A 10 -8.26 6.34 1.19
CA ILE A 10 -8.30 7.80 1.12
C ILE A 10 -8.79 8.39 2.45
N LYS A 11 -9.79 7.75 3.09
CA LYS A 11 -10.28 8.18 4.41
C LYS A 11 -9.24 8.02 5.51
N GLU A 12 -8.59 6.88 5.60
CA GLU A 12 -7.61 6.58 6.65
C GLU A 12 -6.33 7.41 6.49
N VAL A 13 -5.81 7.57 5.27
CA VAL A 13 -4.64 8.42 4.98
C VAL A 13 -4.95 9.89 5.29
N LYS A 14 -6.14 10.39 4.89
CA LYS A 14 -6.56 11.74 5.27
C LYS A 14 -6.64 11.91 6.77
N LYS A 15 -7.19 10.93 7.50
CA LYS A 15 -7.29 10.97 8.96
C LYS A 15 -5.92 10.99 9.65
N GLY A 16 -4.97 10.17 9.19
CA GLY A 16 -3.60 10.17 9.74
C GLY A 16 -2.78 11.43 9.44
N ARG A 17 -3.08 12.11 8.32
CA ARG A 17 -2.49 13.41 7.97
C ARG A 17 -3.00 14.54 8.86
N ASP A 18 -4.29 14.53 9.20
CA ASP A 18 -4.90 15.48 10.15
C ASP A 18 -4.33 15.29 11.58
N GLU A 19 -3.97 14.07 11.97
CA GLU A 19 -3.39 13.74 13.28
C GLU A 19 -1.86 13.90 13.36
N GLY A 20 -1.20 14.37 12.29
CA GLY A 20 0.23 14.72 12.30
C GLY A 20 1.21 13.56 12.43
N ARG A 21 0.80 12.31 12.17
CA ARG A 21 1.69 11.13 12.26
C ARG A 21 2.17 10.68 10.87
N GLU A 22 3.33 11.17 10.45
CA GLU A 22 4.00 10.73 9.20
C GLU A 22 4.38 9.24 9.23
N GLU A 23 4.69 8.68 10.40
CA GLU A 23 5.09 7.27 10.58
C GLU A 23 4.01 6.28 10.12
N GLY A 24 2.73 6.65 10.23
CA GLY A 24 1.62 5.81 9.78
C GLY A 24 1.53 5.65 8.26
N LYS A 25 2.16 6.53 7.47
CA LYS A 25 2.07 6.47 6.00
C LYS A 25 2.87 5.29 5.44
N HIS A 26 4.09 5.09 5.93
CA HIS A 26 4.99 4.06 5.39
C HIS A 26 4.51 2.65 5.77
N GLU A 27 4.11 2.43 7.03
CA GLU A 27 3.57 1.14 7.49
C GLU A 27 2.29 0.76 6.74
N ARG A 28 1.41 1.73 6.44
CA ARG A 28 0.17 1.49 5.69
C ARG A 28 0.39 1.17 4.22
N ILE A 29 1.36 1.82 3.57
CA ILE A 29 1.76 1.48 2.18
C ILE A 29 2.24 0.03 2.12
N LEU A 30 3.04 -0.38 3.11
CA LEU A 30 3.58 -1.73 3.23
C LEU A 30 2.46 -2.78 3.38
N GLU A 31 1.48 -2.53 4.26
CA GLU A 31 0.32 -3.41 4.44
C GLU A 31 -0.55 -3.54 3.17
N LEU A 32 -0.75 -2.43 2.45
CA LEU A 32 -1.54 -2.42 1.22
C LEU A 32 -0.85 -3.17 0.09
N ALA A 33 0.45 -2.91 -0.13
CA ALA A 33 1.24 -3.68 -1.08
C ALA A 33 1.14 -5.18 -0.77
N LYS A 34 1.25 -5.58 0.50
CA LYS A 34 1.08 -6.98 0.93
C LYS A 34 -0.30 -7.54 0.57
N LYS A 35 -1.38 -6.79 0.81
CA LYS A 35 -2.75 -7.20 0.45
C LYS A 35 -2.94 -7.33 -1.05
N MET A 36 -2.44 -6.38 -1.84
CA MET A 36 -2.54 -6.40 -3.30
C MET A 36 -1.74 -7.56 -3.92
N ILE A 37 -0.51 -7.77 -3.45
CA ILE A 37 0.31 -8.93 -3.85
C ILE A 37 -0.43 -10.25 -3.56
N LYS A 38 -1.01 -10.40 -2.35
CA LYS A 38 -1.75 -11.61 -1.97
C LYS A 38 -3.04 -11.80 -2.78
N ARG A 39 -3.66 -10.72 -3.24
CA ARG A 39 -4.84 -10.75 -4.11
C ARG A 39 -4.49 -11.15 -5.54
N GLY A 40 -3.21 -11.04 -5.92
CA GLY A 40 -2.71 -11.33 -7.26
C GLY A 40 -2.79 -10.12 -8.20
N ASP A 41 -2.80 -8.90 -7.66
CA ASP A 41 -2.67 -7.69 -8.48
C ASP A 41 -1.30 -7.62 -9.15
N ASP A 42 -1.24 -7.06 -10.36
CA ASP A 42 0.00 -6.91 -11.13
C ASP A 42 0.93 -5.86 -10.52
N ASP A 43 2.23 -6.11 -10.64
CA ASP A 43 3.29 -5.28 -10.07
C ASP A 43 3.22 -3.83 -10.53
N GLN A 44 2.90 -3.57 -11.80
CA GLN A 44 2.75 -2.21 -12.33
C GLN A 44 1.58 -1.49 -11.65
N THR A 45 0.47 -2.18 -11.44
CA THR A 45 -0.70 -1.61 -10.76
C THR A 45 -0.35 -1.24 -9.32
N ILE A 46 0.42 -2.09 -8.62
CA ILE A 46 0.81 -1.84 -7.23
C ILE A 46 1.79 -0.66 -7.14
N ILE A 47 2.74 -0.59 -8.07
CA ILE A 47 3.75 0.48 -8.17
C ILE A 47 3.10 1.83 -8.44
N ASP A 48 2.28 1.92 -9.49
CA ASP A 48 1.61 3.16 -9.90
C ASP A 48 0.63 3.63 -8.83
N PHE A 49 -0.04 2.69 -8.15
CA PHE A 49 -1.06 3.02 -7.16
C PHE A 49 -0.50 3.45 -5.81
N LEU A 50 0.56 2.79 -5.35
CA LEU A 50 1.19 3.12 -4.07
C LEU A 50 2.31 4.16 -4.22
N GLU A 51 2.58 4.59 -5.47
CA GLU A 51 3.69 5.48 -5.83
C GLU A 51 5.03 4.99 -5.26
N ILE A 52 5.22 3.66 -5.24
CA ILE A 52 6.43 3.01 -4.74
C ILE A 52 7.33 2.59 -5.88
N THR A 53 8.61 2.46 -5.59
CA THR A 53 9.58 1.95 -6.56
C THR A 53 9.47 0.42 -6.73
N ASN A 54 9.93 -0.07 -7.88
CA ASN A 54 10.12 -1.51 -8.12
C ASN A 54 10.97 -2.17 -7.03
N LYS A 55 11.94 -1.44 -6.48
CA LYS A 55 12.79 -1.91 -5.38
C LYS A 55 11.97 -2.14 -4.11
N GLU A 56 11.16 -1.17 -3.71
CA GLU A 56 10.29 -1.27 -2.54
C GLU A 56 9.27 -2.42 -2.70
N LEU A 57 8.65 -2.55 -3.87
CA LEU A 57 7.74 -3.67 -4.14
C LEU A 57 8.43 -5.03 -3.93
N ARG A 58 9.67 -5.17 -4.43
CA ARG A 58 10.46 -6.39 -4.27
C ARG A 58 10.82 -6.67 -2.81
N GLU A 59 11.19 -5.64 -2.04
CA GLU A 59 11.45 -5.77 -0.60
C GLU A 59 10.19 -6.23 0.14
N ILE A 60 9.02 -5.68 -0.23
CA ILE A 60 7.74 -6.07 0.36
C ILE A 60 7.41 -7.53 0.03
N LYS A 61 7.57 -7.95 -1.22
CA LYS A 61 7.38 -9.37 -1.62
C LYS A 61 8.31 -10.31 -0.84
N LEU A 62 9.57 -9.93 -0.66
CA LEU A 62 10.53 -10.70 0.13
C LEU A 62 10.12 -10.82 1.59
N GLN A 63 9.51 -9.78 2.18
CA GLN A 63 8.97 -9.85 3.53
C GLN A 63 7.74 -10.77 3.66
N ILE A 64 6.97 -10.97 2.59
CA ILE A 64 5.79 -11.86 2.61
C ILE A 64 6.19 -13.33 2.51
N ASN A 65 7.23 -13.61 1.71
CA ASN A 65 7.69 -14.97 1.40
C ASN A 65 8.77 -15.49 2.38
N ARG A 66 8.97 -14.82 3.52
CA ARG A 66 9.95 -15.20 4.55
C ARG A 66 9.26 -15.87 5.72
#